data_AF-A0A3C1SGT1-F1
#
_entry.id   AF-A0A3C1SGT1-F1
#
_cell.length_a   1.000
_cell.length_b   1.000
_cell.length_c   1.000
_cell.angle_alpha   90.00
_cell.angle_beta   90.00
_cell.angle_gamma   90.00
#
_symmetry.space_group_name_H-M   'P 1'
#
loop_
_entity.id
_entity.type
_entity.pdbx_description
1 polymer ?
#
loop_
_entity_poly.entity_id
_entity_poly.type
_entity_poly.pdbx_seq_one_letter_code
_entity_poly.pdbx_strand_id
1 'polypeptide(L)'
;MKRVQRQLLALLSLCFLTVAICVSCKSASGVTDQLSAEEKKARRTAEAFAAQQKTDPYTGWVYVPQKKVDINNGLVRLVLNGSTGTFCIYAKRDGAADVPIFSSVDSFSSTYFSVRIGRTAYKLSKTGGAKSEARLTPYGAQMAYTINNKAYVVVDFSFLPSNSKSALVDMVRVSVYCINIGKSVQTYALKGVFDTCLGESTKIHFSTAHTPVINTERSFTAMDSDLWIRSGNEQAVSQFLLHGKEITQPEQVSLGNKDTIANASWLPSVQENRSFTSVLSFENS
;
A
#
# COMPACT_ATOMS: atom_id res chain seq x y z
N MET A 1 -49.41 -16.27 31.06
CA MET A 1 -49.58 -14.99 31.76
C MET A 1 -48.41 -14.07 31.45
N LYS A 2 -48.71 -12.89 30.90
CA LYS A 2 -47.99 -11.57 30.87
C LYS A 2 -46.45 -11.58 30.96
N ARG A 3 -45.68 -11.28 29.90
CA ARG A 3 -45.34 -9.96 29.27
C ARG A 3 -44.74 -8.93 30.23
N VAL A 4 -43.43 -8.64 30.07
CA VAL A 4 -42.75 -7.31 30.10
C VAL A 4 -41.41 -7.53 29.36
N GLN A 5 -41.26 -7.26 28.06
CA GLN A 5 -41.00 -5.97 27.40
C GLN A 5 -39.94 -5.07 28.09
N ARG A 6 -38.70 -5.10 27.62
CA ARG A 6 -37.90 -3.88 27.43
C ARG A 6 -37.24 -3.91 26.07
N GLN A 7 -37.80 -3.09 25.19
CA GLN A 7 -37.16 -2.58 23.99
C GLN A 7 -36.00 -1.67 24.40
N LEU A 8 -34.89 -1.73 23.66
CA LEU A 8 -34.23 -0.53 23.18
C LEU A 8 -33.73 -0.80 21.74
N LEU A 9 -34.61 -0.47 20.79
CA LEU A 9 -34.27 0.17 19.50
C LEU A 9 -33.43 1.43 19.81
N ALA A 10 -32.55 2.01 19.01
CA ALA A 10 -32.20 1.96 17.60
C ALA A 10 -30.78 2.62 17.51
N LEU A 11 -29.99 2.60 16.43
CA LEU A 11 -30.26 3.26 15.16
C LEU A 11 -29.12 2.85 14.20
N LEU A 12 -29.47 2.26 13.06
CA LEU A 12 -28.62 2.33 11.87
C LEU A 12 -28.53 3.82 11.49
N SER A 13 -27.34 4.40 11.50
CA SER A 13 -27.08 5.64 10.77
C SER A 13 -26.04 5.32 9.70
N LEU A 14 -26.54 4.82 8.57
CA LEU A 14 -25.81 4.88 7.31
C LEU A 14 -25.98 6.31 6.81
N CYS A 15 -25.02 7.18 7.13
CA CYS A 15 -25.02 8.57 6.68
C CYS A 15 -23.70 8.85 5.95
N PHE A 16 -23.54 8.30 4.75
CA PHE A 16 -22.71 8.95 3.73
C PHE A 16 -23.58 9.96 3.00
N LEU A 17 -23.99 10.99 3.72
CA LEU A 17 -24.43 12.23 3.10
C LEU A 17 -23.15 13.01 2.79
N THR A 18 -22.55 12.75 1.63
CA THR A 18 -21.56 13.68 1.07
C THR A 18 -22.34 14.92 0.64
N VAL A 19 -22.60 15.84 1.57
CA VAL A 19 -23.05 17.18 1.23
C VAL A 19 -21.83 17.89 0.64
N ALA A 20 -21.71 17.87 -0.69
CA ALA A 20 -20.87 18.83 -1.38
C ALA A 20 -21.58 20.18 -1.29
N ILE A 21 -21.33 20.96 -0.23
CA ILE A 21 -21.63 22.39 -0.25
C ILE A 21 -20.53 23.05 -1.07
N CYS A 22 -20.70 23.07 -2.39
CA CYS A 22 -19.95 23.97 -3.25
C CYS A 22 -20.54 25.37 -3.07
N VAL A 23 -19.95 26.19 -2.21
CA VAL A 23 -20.24 27.63 -2.19
C VAL A 23 -19.58 28.24 -3.43
N SER A 24 -20.34 28.41 -4.50
CA SER A 24 -19.95 29.24 -5.64
C SER A 24 -20.38 30.67 -5.38
N CYS A 25 -19.45 31.54 -4.99
CA CYS A 25 -19.66 32.99 -5.05
C CYS A 25 -19.60 33.45 -6.50
N LYS A 26 -20.74 33.44 -7.21
CA LYS A 26 -20.92 34.21 -8.45
C LYS A 26 -21.97 35.29 -8.21
N SER A 27 -21.61 36.53 -8.54
CA SER A 27 -22.50 37.69 -8.49
C SER A 27 -23.72 37.46 -9.37
N ALA A 28 -24.90 37.79 -8.84
CA ALA A 28 -26.16 37.66 -9.54
C ALA A 28 -26.30 38.68 -10.68
N SER A 29 -26.00 38.27 -11.90
CA SER A 29 -26.63 38.79 -13.11
C SER A 29 -26.62 37.71 -14.19
N GLY A 30 -27.73 37.60 -14.92
CA GLY A 30 -28.18 36.42 -15.67
C GLY A 30 -27.13 35.67 -16.47
N VAL A 31 -27.07 34.35 -16.28
CA VAL A 31 -26.27 33.42 -17.09
C VAL A 31 -27.17 32.24 -17.45
N THR A 32 -27.32 32.01 -18.75
CA THR A 32 -27.84 30.78 -19.33
C THR A 32 -27.03 29.59 -18.83
N ASP A 33 -27.70 28.56 -18.29
CA ASP A 33 -27.10 27.32 -17.78
C ASP A 33 -26.34 26.54 -18.87
N GLN A 34 -25.13 27.00 -19.18
CA GLN A 34 -24.13 26.22 -19.90
C GLN A 34 -23.05 25.84 -18.91
N LEU A 35 -23.22 24.68 -18.27
CA LEU A 35 -22.15 24.02 -17.53
C LEU A 35 -20.89 24.02 -18.39
N SER A 36 -19.78 24.47 -17.82
CA SER A 36 -18.49 24.52 -18.50
C SER A 36 -18.09 23.11 -18.98
N ALA A 37 -17.23 23.04 -20.00
CA ALA A 37 -16.75 21.76 -20.53
C ALA A 37 -16.08 20.90 -19.44
N GLU A 38 -15.42 21.55 -18.47
CA GLU A 38 -14.78 20.89 -17.32
C GLU A 38 -15.79 20.31 -16.33
N GLU A 39 -16.86 21.04 -16.00
CA GLU A 39 -17.92 20.55 -15.10
C GLU A 39 -18.71 19.40 -15.74
N LYS A 40 -19.01 19.48 -17.05
CA LYS A 40 -19.63 18.38 -17.79
C LYS A 40 -18.73 17.15 -17.84
N LYS A 41 -17.42 17.33 -18.00
CA LYS A 41 -16.43 16.25 -17.98
C LYS A 41 -16.34 15.62 -16.59
N ALA A 42 -16.19 16.43 -15.54
CA ALA A 42 -16.13 15.97 -14.16
C ALA A 42 -17.39 15.20 -13.75
N ARG A 43 -18.57 15.70 -14.14
CA ARG A 43 -19.85 15.04 -13.88
C ARG A 43 -20.00 13.72 -14.62
N ARG A 44 -19.63 13.65 -15.91
CA ARG A 44 -19.61 12.40 -16.68
C ARG A 44 -18.62 11.39 -16.11
N THR A 45 -17.46 11.85 -15.65
CA THR A 45 -16.47 11.00 -14.95
C THR A 45 -17.01 10.48 -13.63
N ALA A 46 -17.71 11.30 -12.85
CA ALA A 46 -18.35 10.89 -11.60
C ALA A 46 -19.51 9.90 -11.83
N GLU A 47 -20.36 10.14 -12.83
CA GLU A 47 -21.44 9.24 -13.23
C GLU A 47 -20.90 7.90 -13.76
N ALA A 48 -19.82 7.91 -14.56
CA ALA A 48 -19.17 6.69 -15.04
C ALA A 48 -18.45 5.93 -13.90
N PHE A 49 -17.88 6.64 -12.94
CA PHE A 49 -17.30 6.06 -11.73
C PHE A 49 -18.38 5.37 -10.89
N ALA A 50 -19.50 6.04 -10.64
CA ALA A 50 -20.63 5.49 -9.88
C ALA A 50 -21.24 4.25 -10.56
N ALA A 51 -21.36 4.25 -11.89
CA ALA A 51 -21.91 3.12 -12.64
C ALA A 51 -21.04 1.85 -12.60
N GLN A 52 -19.74 1.97 -12.29
CA GLN A 52 -18.78 0.85 -12.25
C GLN A 52 -18.43 0.39 -10.84
N GLN A 53 -19.09 0.96 -9.82
CA GLN A 53 -18.84 0.59 -8.43
C GLN A 53 -19.25 -0.86 -8.17
N LYS A 54 -18.37 -1.56 -7.47
CA LYS A 54 -18.59 -2.88 -6.92
C LYS A 54 -18.42 -2.81 -5.41
N THR A 55 -19.10 -3.71 -4.72
CA THR A 55 -18.87 -3.94 -3.29
C THR A 55 -18.12 -5.26 -3.15
N ASP A 56 -17.00 -5.23 -2.43
CA ASP A 56 -16.26 -6.44 -2.11
C ASP A 56 -17.08 -7.33 -1.15
N PRO A 57 -17.36 -8.59 -1.51
CA PRO A 57 -18.23 -9.44 -0.70
C PRO A 57 -17.59 -9.88 0.63
N TYR A 58 -16.26 -9.75 0.77
CA TYR A 58 -15.53 -10.19 1.96
C TYR A 58 -15.19 -9.03 2.89
N THR A 59 -14.85 -7.87 2.34
CA THR A 59 -14.44 -6.70 3.13
C THR A 59 -15.51 -5.61 3.20
N GLY A 60 -16.54 -5.66 2.35
CA GLY A 60 -17.57 -4.61 2.24
C GLY A 60 -17.08 -3.32 1.57
N TRP A 61 -15.85 -3.30 1.04
CA TRP A 61 -15.26 -2.13 0.41
C TRP A 61 -16.00 -1.78 -0.88
N VAL A 62 -16.36 -0.51 -1.06
CA VAL A 62 -16.85 0.01 -2.35
C VAL A 62 -15.66 0.43 -3.19
N TYR A 63 -15.57 -0.06 -4.42
CA TYR A 63 -14.44 0.18 -5.30
C TYR A 63 -14.83 0.19 -6.78
N VAL A 64 -13.95 0.73 -7.62
CA VAL A 64 -14.06 0.64 -9.09
C VAL A 64 -12.86 -0.17 -9.63
N PRO A 65 -13.08 -1.32 -10.29
CA PRO A 65 -12.00 -2.12 -10.83
C PRO A 65 -11.34 -1.42 -12.03
N GLN A 66 -10.01 -1.46 -12.10
CA GLN A 66 -9.24 -0.89 -13.20
C GLN A 66 -8.12 -1.84 -13.63
N LYS A 67 -7.74 -1.77 -14.91
CA LYS A 67 -6.56 -2.51 -15.40
C LYS A 67 -5.26 -1.96 -14.79
N LYS A 68 -5.21 -0.63 -14.64
CA LYS A 68 -4.11 0.13 -14.04
C LYS A 68 -4.72 1.27 -13.24
N VAL A 69 -4.22 1.52 -12.03
CA VAL A 69 -4.55 2.69 -11.22
C VAL A 69 -3.31 3.56 -11.13
N ASP A 70 -3.45 4.88 -11.29
CA ASP A 70 -2.37 5.86 -11.18
C ASP A 70 -2.93 7.09 -10.45
N ILE A 71 -2.59 7.24 -9.17
CA ILE A 71 -3.13 8.27 -8.28
C ILE A 71 -2.00 9.16 -7.83
N ASN A 72 -2.23 10.47 -7.90
CA ASN A 72 -1.36 11.48 -7.33
C ASN A 72 -2.09 12.15 -6.16
N ASN A 73 -1.46 12.20 -4.99
CA ASN A 73 -2.00 12.90 -3.83
C ASN A 73 -0.86 13.47 -2.97
N GLY A 74 -0.84 14.80 -2.81
CA GLY A 74 0.24 15.53 -2.12
C GLY A 74 1.61 15.25 -2.73
N LEU A 75 2.55 14.76 -1.92
CA LEU A 75 3.91 14.41 -2.30
C LEU A 75 4.07 12.95 -2.76
N VAL A 76 2.97 12.22 -2.91
CA VAL A 76 3.00 10.79 -3.23
C VAL A 76 2.26 10.51 -4.52
N ARG A 77 2.83 9.63 -5.33
CA ARG A 77 2.14 8.99 -6.44
C ARG A 77 2.15 7.47 -6.27
N LEU A 78 0.99 6.85 -6.46
CA LEU A 78 0.80 5.40 -6.38
C LEU A 78 0.40 4.86 -7.74
N VAL A 79 1.09 3.82 -8.20
CA VAL A 79 0.76 3.11 -9.44
C VAL A 79 0.51 1.64 -9.14
N LEU A 80 -0.65 1.13 -9.55
CA LEU A 80 -1.03 -0.28 -9.43
C LEU A 80 -1.27 -0.89 -10.80
N ASN A 81 -0.80 -2.13 -11.02
CA ASN A 81 -1.07 -2.88 -12.24
C ASN A 81 -1.86 -4.15 -11.91
N GLY A 82 -3.15 -4.14 -12.28
CA GLY A 82 -4.07 -5.24 -12.04
C GLY A 82 -3.72 -6.50 -12.82
N SER A 83 -3.02 -6.38 -13.96
CA SER A 83 -2.67 -7.53 -14.80
C SER A 83 -1.48 -8.31 -14.26
N THR A 84 -0.48 -7.63 -13.72
CA THR A 84 0.74 -8.24 -13.17
C THR A 84 0.66 -8.49 -11.68
N GLY A 85 -0.20 -7.76 -10.97
CA GLY A 85 -0.27 -7.79 -9.52
C GLY A 85 0.81 -6.93 -8.85
N THR A 86 1.44 -6.00 -9.57
CA THR A 86 2.55 -5.17 -9.06
C THR A 86 2.08 -3.78 -8.66
N PHE A 87 2.84 -3.14 -7.78
CA PHE A 87 2.60 -1.78 -7.33
C PHE A 87 3.91 -1.00 -7.22
N CYS A 88 3.85 0.32 -7.32
CA CYS A 88 4.96 1.21 -7.07
C CYS A 88 4.49 2.50 -6.40
N ILE A 89 5.33 3.02 -5.51
CA ILE A 89 5.15 4.31 -4.86
C ILE A 89 6.29 5.22 -5.33
N TYR A 90 5.94 6.45 -5.67
CA TYR A 90 6.90 7.48 -6.05
C TYR A 90 6.81 8.66 -5.09
N ALA A 91 7.97 9.24 -4.77
CA ALA A 91 8.06 10.57 -4.20
C ALA A 91 7.95 11.60 -5.33
N LYS A 92 6.99 12.51 -5.19
CA LYS A 92 6.84 13.64 -6.12
C LYS A 92 7.88 14.71 -5.81
N ARG A 93 8.37 15.34 -6.88
CA ARG A 93 9.28 16.48 -6.79
C ARG A 93 8.70 17.66 -7.56
N ASP A 94 8.90 18.85 -7.02
CA ASP A 94 8.44 20.06 -7.70
C ASP A 94 9.31 20.33 -8.93
N GLY A 95 8.66 20.60 -10.07
CA GLY A 95 9.34 20.88 -11.35
C GLY A 95 10.24 19.77 -11.91
N ALA A 96 10.24 18.56 -11.34
CA ALA A 96 11.12 17.46 -11.74
C ALA A 96 10.37 16.13 -11.83
N ALA A 97 11.01 15.12 -12.45
CA ALA A 97 10.44 13.79 -12.54
C ALA A 97 10.28 13.15 -11.15
N ASP A 98 9.14 12.47 -10.95
CA ASP A 98 8.86 11.64 -9.77
C ASP A 98 9.95 10.57 -9.60
N VAL A 99 10.34 10.31 -8.35
CA VAL A 99 11.38 9.34 -8.01
C VAL A 99 10.73 8.07 -7.48
N PRO A 100 10.95 6.90 -8.10
CA PRO A 100 10.43 5.64 -7.57
C PRO A 100 11.13 5.31 -6.24
N ILE A 101 10.34 4.96 -5.24
CA ILE A 101 10.85 4.52 -3.93
C ILE A 101 11.38 3.08 -3.98
N PHE A 102 10.80 2.29 -4.89
CA PHE A 102 11.16 0.89 -5.13
C PHE A 102 11.85 0.73 -6.47
N SER A 103 12.67 -0.32 -6.59
CA SER A 103 13.29 -0.71 -7.85
C SER A 103 12.24 -0.91 -8.95
N SER A 104 12.48 -0.30 -10.11
CA SER A 104 11.63 -0.41 -11.30
C SER A 104 11.94 -1.63 -12.18
N VAL A 105 12.96 -2.42 -11.79
CA VAL A 105 13.38 -3.65 -12.49
C VAL A 105 12.19 -4.59 -12.68
N ASP A 106 12.12 -5.19 -13.87
CA ASP A 106 11.07 -6.14 -14.26
C ASP A 106 9.65 -5.67 -13.95
N SER A 107 9.37 -4.38 -14.21
CA SER A 107 8.05 -3.76 -13.96
C SER A 107 7.62 -3.84 -12.49
N PHE A 108 8.54 -3.51 -11.57
CA PHE A 108 8.35 -3.47 -10.12
C PHE A 108 8.05 -4.85 -9.51
N SER A 109 8.53 -5.93 -10.13
CA SER A 109 8.20 -7.29 -9.67
C SER A 109 9.03 -7.78 -8.48
N SER A 110 10.11 -7.06 -8.15
CA SER A 110 10.97 -7.34 -6.98
C SER A 110 10.36 -6.85 -5.66
N THR A 111 9.45 -5.89 -5.70
CA THR A 111 8.62 -5.50 -4.55
C THR A 111 7.28 -6.23 -4.59
N TYR A 112 6.96 -6.96 -3.52
CA TYR A 112 5.76 -7.78 -3.47
C TYR A 112 5.36 -8.17 -2.05
N PHE A 113 4.11 -8.60 -1.90
CA PHE A 113 3.66 -9.34 -0.72
C PHE A 113 3.61 -10.84 -1.02
N SER A 114 3.79 -11.66 0.00
CA SER A 114 3.54 -13.10 -0.04
C SER A 114 2.72 -13.52 1.16
N VAL A 115 1.86 -14.51 0.96
CA VAL A 115 1.10 -15.13 2.05
C VAL A 115 1.50 -16.61 2.18
N ARG A 116 1.83 -17.03 3.39
CA ARG A 116 2.04 -18.44 3.73
C ARG A 116 0.75 -19.00 4.29
N ILE A 117 0.27 -20.09 3.69
CA ILE A 117 -0.93 -20.82 4.08
C ILE A 117 -0.51 -22.24 4.41
N GLY A 118 -0.57 -22.61 5.69
CA GLY A 118 0.05 -23.84 6.18
C GLY A 118 1.55 -23.85 5.89
N ARG A 119 2.00 -24.77 5.00
CA ARG A 119 3.43 -24.93 4.64
C ARG A 119 3.84 -24.27 3.33
N THR A 120 2.88 -23.72 2.57
CA THR A 120 3.15 -23.19 1.23
C THR A 120 3.11 -21.66 1.24
N ALA A 121 4.15 -21.03 0.71
CA ALA A 121 4.19 -19.59 0.46
C ALA A 121 3.70 -19.29 -0.96
N TYR A 122 2.85 -18.27 -1.09
CA TYR A 122 2.30 -17.79 -2.35
C TYR A 122 2.71 -16.34 -2.53
N LYS A 123 3.50 -16.05 -3.56
CA LYS A 123 3.79 -14.67 -3.96
C LYS A 123 2.52 -14.05 -4.55
N LEU A 124 2.13 -12.88 -4.05
CA LEU A 124 0.95 -12.15 -4.48
C LEU A 124 1.27 -11.37 -5.76
N SER A 125 1.38 -12.10 -6.85
CA SER A 125 1.57 -11.58 -8.20
C SER A 125 1.04 -12.59 -9.21
N LYS A 126 0.91 -12.16 -10.48
CA LYS A 126 0.59 -13.08 -11.58
C LYS A 126 1.63 -14.20 -11.70
N THR A 127 2.92 -13.88 -11.54
CA THR A 127 4.01 -14.86 -11.58
C THR A 127 4.00 -15.84 -10.41
N GLY A 128 3.47 -15.43 -9.25
CA GLY A 128 3.23 -16.31 -8.10
C GLY A 128 1.95 -17.15 -8.19
N GLY A 129 1.23 -17.07 -9.32
CA GLY A 129 -0.01 -17.83 -9.55
C GLY A 129 -1.27 -17.23 -8.91
N ALA A 130 -1.18 -16.03 -8.31
CA ALA A 130 -2.34 -15.32 -7.80
C ALA A 130 -3.03 -14.53 -8.92
N LYS A 131 -4.37 -14.60 -8.98
CA LYS A 131 -5.15 -13.65 -9.81
C LYS A 131 -5.14 -12.30 -9.12
N SER A 132 -4.98 -11.22 -9.86
CA SER A 132 -4.94 -9.86 -9.30
C SER A 132 -5.97 -8.93 -9.95
N GLU A 133 -6.41 -7.93 -9.19
CA GLU A 133 -7.28 -6.83 -9.63
C GLU A 133 -6.81 -5.53 -8.96
N ALA A 134 -6.57 -4.49 -9.75
CA ALA A 134 -6.33 -3.15 -9.23
C ALA A 134 -7.68 -2.43 -9.08
N ARG A 135 -7.82 -1.66 -8.01
CA ARG A 135 -9.10 -1.07 -7.60
C ARG A 135 -8.89 0.36 -7.14
N LEU A 136 -9.73 1.26 -7.62
CA LEU A 136 -9.82 2.62 -7.11
C LEU A 136 -10.86 2.66 -5.98
N THR A 137 -10.50 3.22 -4.82
CA THR A 137 -11.38 3.36 -3.65
C THR A 137 -11.58 4.84 -3.31
N PRO A 138 -12.56 5.20 -2.46
CA PRO A 138 -12.73 6.60 -2.06
C PRO A 138 -11.52 7.23 -1.33
N TYR A 139 -10.66 6.41 -0.72
CA TYR A 139 -9.54 6.87 0.11
C TYR A 139 -8.16 6.67 -0.54
N GLY A 140 -8.11 6.03 -1.70
CA GLY A 140 -6.87 5.66 -2.37
C GLY A 140 -7.09 4.51 -3.33
N ALA A 141 -6.33 3.43 -3.19
CA ALA A 141 -6.44 2.29 -4.08
C ALA A 141 -6.15 0.96 -3.39
N GLN A 142 -6.60 -0.12 -4.00
CA GLN A 142 -6.39 -1.48 -3.51
C GLN A 142 -5.82 -2.39 -4.60
N MET A 143 -4.94 -3.29 -4.19
CA MET A 143 -4.63 -4.50 -4.94
C MET A 143 -5.31 -5.68 -4.27
N ALA A 144 -6.22 -6.33 -5.00
CA ALA A 144 -6.83 -7.58 -4.56
C ALA A 144 -6.18 -8.77 -5.25
N TYR A 145 -5.94 -9.83 -4.48
CA TYR A 145 -5.33 -11.07 -4.93
C TYR A 145 -6.20 -12.27 -4.54
N THR A 146 -6.42 -13.18 -5.48
CA THR A 146 -7.15 -14.43 -5.24
C THR A 146 -6.23 -15.61 -5.46
N ILE A 147 -6.06 -16.40 -4.41
CA ILE A 147 -5.46 -17.73 -4.46
C ILE A 147 -6.62 -18.72 -4.42
N ASN A 148 -6.90 -19.36 -5.55
CA ASN A 148 -8.09 -20.18 -5.76
C ASN A 148 -8.32 -21.17 -4.61
N ASN A 149 -9.53 -21.15 -4.04
CA ASN A 149 -9.99 -22.04 -2.95
C ASN A 149 -9.12 -22.01 -1.68
N LYS A 150 -8.31 -20.96 -1.46
CA LYS A 150 -7.37 -20.87 -0.32
C LYS A 150 -7.43 -19.52 0.38
N ALA A 151 -7.30 -18.43 -0.37
CA ALA A 151 -7.21 -17.11 0.23
C ALA A 151 -7.68 -16.02 -0.72
N TYR A 152 -8.25 -14.99 -0.13
CA TYR A 152 -8.50 -13.72 -0.75
C TYR A 152 -7.76 -12.65 0.03
N VAL A 153 -6.84 -11.93 -0.61
CA VAL A 153 -5.95 -10.96 0.06
C VAL A 153 -6.16 -9.58 -0.56
N VAL A 154 -6.42 -8.57 0.26
CA VAL A 154 -6.56 -7.18 -0.18
C VAL A 154 -5.47 -6.34 0.48
N VAL A 155 -4.65 -5.69 -0.35
CA VAL A 155 -3.67 -4.69 0.07
C VAL A 155 -4.26 -3.32 -0.22
N ASP A 156 -4.62 -2.58 0.82
CA ASP A 156 -5.17 -1.23 0.76
C ASP A 156 -4.09 -0.18 0.97
N PHE A 157 -4.03 0.79 0.06
CA PHE A 157 -3.17 1.94 0.10
C PHE A 157 -4.04 3.19 0.29
N SER A 158 -3.96 3.77 1.49
CA SER A 158 -4.67 5.00 1.84
C SER A 158 -3.69 6.13 2.10
N PHE A 159 -4.05 7.33 1.64
CA PHE A 159 -3.20 8.52 1.73
C PHE A 159 -3.52 9.32 2.99
N LEU A 160 -2.49 9.78 3.68
CA LEU A 160 -2.64 10.58 4.89
C LEU A 160 -1.44 11.53 5.10
N PRO A 161 -1.63 12.64 5.82
CA PRO A 161 -0.53 13.50 6.25
C PRO A 161 0.21 12.89 7.45
N SER A 162 1.53 13.04 7.49
CA SER A 162 2.40 12.66 8.61
C SER A 162 2.14 13.50 9.86
N ASN A 163 1.69 14.74 9.66
CA ASN A 163 1.29 15.65 10.71
C ASN A 163 -0.22 15.87 10.65
N SER A 164 -0.93 15.52 11.73
CA SER A 164 -2.39 15.66 11.83
C SER A 164 -2.90 17.09 11.69
N LYS A 165 -2.03 18.10 11.82
CA LYS A 165 -2.35 19.52 11.61
C LYS A 165 -2.09 20.00 10.19
N SER A 166 -1.49 19.16 9.34
CA SER A 166 -1.17 19.47 7.95
C SER A 166 -2.18 18.81 7.00
N ALA A 167 -2.55 19.52 5.92
CA ALA A 167 -3.28 18.92 4.81
C ALA A 167 -2.35 18.28 3.76
N LEU A 168 -1.02 18.46 3.89
CA LEU A 168 -0.05 17.91 2.95
C LEU A 168 0.08 16.41 3.14
N VAL A 169 -0.42 15.64 2.18
CA VAL A 169 -0.23 14.20 2.11
C VAL A 169 1.20 13.86 1.74
N ASP A 170 1.88 13.13 2.61
CA ASP A 170 3.27 12.67 2.44
C ASP A 170 3.47 11.23 2.91
N MET A 171 2.40 10.56 3.38
CA MET A 171 2.41 9.18 3.82
C MET A 171 1.40 8.31 3.07
N VAL A 172 1.72 7.02 3.00
CA VAL A 172 0.81 5.96 2.57
C VAL A 172 0.67 4.95 3.69
N ARG A 173 -0.55 4.76 4.17
CA ARG A 173 -0.91 3.66 5.06
C ARG A 173 -1.18 2.43 4.22
N VAL A 174 -0.52 1.32 4.56
CA VAL A 174 -0.71 0.03 3.89
C VAL A 174 -1.40 -0.92 4.86
N SER A 175 -2.64 -1.30 4.55
CA SER A 175 -3.40 -2.28 5.34
C SER A 175 -3.57 -3.55 4.53
N VAL A 176 -3.29 -4.71 5.12
CA VAL A 176 -3.44 -6.00 4.42
C VAL A 176 -4.50 -6.85 5.11
N TYR A 177 -5.54 -7.21 4.37
CA TYR A 177 -6.60 -8.09 4.80
C TYR A 177 -6.38 -9.47 4.20
N CYS A 178 -6.26 -10.51 5.03
CA CYS A 178 -6.17 -11.90 4.58
C CYS A 178 -7.45 -12.65 4.97
N ILE A 179 -8.23 -13.06 3.97
CA ILE A 179 -9.52 -13.72 4.14
C ILE A 179 -9.39 -15.18 3.71
N ASN A 180 -9.82 -16.09 4.59
CA ASN A 180 -9.92 -17.50 4.26
C ASN A 180 -11.18 -17.76 3.43
N ILE A 181 -11.00 -18.16 2.17
CA ILE A 181 -12.07 -18.58 1.26
C ILE A 181 -12.02 -20.09 0.97
N GLY A 182 -11.15 -20.81 1.67
CA GLY A 182 -11.06 -22.26 1.61
C GLY A 182 -12.10 -22.95 2.48
N LYS A 183 -12.17 -24.28 2.37
CA LYS A 183 -13.13 -25.11 3.13
C LYS A 183 -12.69 -25.43 4.56
N SER A 184 -11.42 -25.22 4.88
CA SER A 184 -10.85 -25.56 6.18
C SER A 184 -10.24 -24.33 6.84
N VAL A 185 -10.22 -24.31 8.17
CA VAL A 185 -9.48 -23.31 8.94
C VAL A 185 -7.99 -23.45 8.61
N GLN A 186 -7.32 -22.33 8.36
CA GLN A 186 -5.92 -22.26 7.98
C GLN A 186 -5.21 -21.20 8.83
N THR A 187 -3.91 -21.42 9.06
CA THR A 187 -3.02 -20.39 9.60
C THR A 187 -2.41 -19.61 8.45
N TYR A 188 -2.40 -18.28 8.59
CA TYR A 188 -1.84 -17.34 7.63
C TYR A 188 -0.64 -16.62 8.23
N ALA A 189 0.39 -16.40 7.43
CA ALA A 189 1.45 -15.45 7.72
C ALA A 189 1.69 -14.57 6.50
N LEU A 190 1.99 -13.29 6.71
CA LEU A 190 2.24 -12.31 5.66
C LEU A 190 3.72 -11.93 5.65
N LYS A 191 4.31 -11.81 4.45
CA LYS A 191 5.67 -11.30 4.23
C LYS A 191 5.59 -10.17 3.20
N GLY A 192 6.15 -9.02 3.52
CA GLY A 192 6.42 -7.94 2.57
C GLY A 192 7.89 -7.96 2.17
N VAL A 193 8.16 -7.86 0.87
CA VAL A 193 9.50 -7.68 0.31
C VAL A 193 9.50 -6.35 -0.44
N PHE A 194 10.39 -5.45 -0.04
CA PHE A 194 10.52 -4.11 -0.59
C PHE A 194 11.94 -3.92 -1.08
N ASP A 195 12.07 -3.89 -2.40
CA ASP A 195 13.34 -3.69 -3.08
C ASP A 195 13.51 -2.18 -3.32
N THR A 196 14.44 -1.53 -2.63
CA THR A 196 14.67 -0.09 -2.70
C THR A 196 16.07 0.21 -3.20
N CYS A 197 16.19 1.16 -4.12
CA CYS A 197 17.46 1.60 -4.70
C CYS A 197 17.97 2.92 -4.09
N LEU A 198 17.27 3.50 -3.12
CA LEU A 198 17.53 4.88 -2.68
C LEU A 198 18.89 5.02 -1.96
N GLY A 199 19.28 4.04 -1.14
CA GLY A 199 20.50 4.12 -0.33
C GLY A 199 21.77 3.61 -1.01
N GLU A 200 21.68 2.97 -2.18
CA GLU A 200 22.78 2.20 -2.80
C GLU A 200 24.01 3.05 -3.16
N SER A 201 23.79 4.30 -3.60
CA SER A 201 24.87 5.22 -3.99
C SER A 201 25.38 6.08 -2.83
N THR A 202 24.95 5.80 -1.60
CA THR A 202 25.21 6.64 -0.43
C THR A 202 26.13 5.97 0.58
N LYS A 203 26.65 6.76 1.54
CA LYS A 203 27.44 6.22 2.66
C LYS A 203 26.59 5.50 3.72
N ILE A 204 25.27 5.65 3.68
CA ILE A 204 24.33 5.11 4.67
C ILE A 204 23.16 4.46 3.93
N HIS A 205 23.20 3.13 3.80
CA HIS A 205 22.18 2.39 3.05
C HIS A 205 20.85 2.41 3.79
N PHE A 206 20.90 2.10 5.09
CA PHE A 206 19.75 2.13 5.98
C PHE A 206 20.08 2.79 7.31
N SER A 207 19.04 3.24 7.99
CA SER A 207 19.08 3.73 9.37
C SER A 207 17.80 3.37 10.11
N THR A 208 17.85 3.41 11.43
CA THR A 208 16.70 3.28 12.34
C THR A 208 16.73 4.39 13.39
N ALA A 209 15.73 4.45 14.27
CA ALA A 209 15.72 5.39 15.38
C ALA A 209 16.91 5.18 16.34
N HIS A 210 17.35 3.93 16.51
CA HIS A 210 18.42 3.56 17.43
C HIS A 210 19.78 3.44 16.74
N THR A 211 19.83 2.92 15.51
CA THR A 211 21.05 2.72 14.74
C THR A 211 21.10 3.68 13.54
N PRO A 212 21.90 4.76 13.60
CA PRO A 212 21.91 5.78 12.55
C PRO A 212 22.62 5.33 11.26
N VAL A 213 23.44 4.28 11.29
CA VAL A 213 24.17 3.76 10.13
C VAL A 213 24.11 2.24 10.08
N ILE A 214 23.49 1.72 9.02
CA ILE A 214 23.47 0.28 8.71
C ILE A 214 23.92 0.11 7.26
N ASN A 215 25.08 -0.53 7.09
CA ASN A 215 25.72 -0.79 5.79
C ASN A 215 25.99 -2.29 5.55
N THR A 216 25.47 -3.13 6.44
CA THR A 216 25.53 -4.59 6.36
C THR A 216 24.14 -5.17 6.55
N GLU A 217 23.95 -6.40 6.10
CA GLU A 217 22.70 -7.10 6.33
C GLU A 217 22.39 -7.16 7.83
N ARG A 218 21.11 -7.11 8.19
CA ARG A 218 20.69 -7.12 9.59
C ARG A 218 19.29 -7.69 9.74
N SER A 219 19.05 -8.40 10.85
CA SER A 219 17.72 -8.84 11.23
C SER A 219 17.30 -8.22 12.56
N PHE A 220 16.01 -7.96 12.70
CA PHE A 220 15.39 -7.42 13.90
C PHE A 220 14.21 -8.33 14.26
N THR A 221 14.16 -8.79 15.50
CA THR A 221 13.05 -9.61 16.03
C THR A 221 11.97 -8.76 16.70
N ALA A 222 12.27 -7.49 16.96
CA ALA A 222 11.33 -6.49 17.45
C ALA A 222 11.74 -5.10 16.90
N MET A 223 10.77 -4.18 16.82
CA MET A 223 10.96 -2.83 16.30
C MET A 223 10.64 -1.76 17.35
N ASP A 224 10.60 -2.12 18.62
CA ASP A 224 10.30 -1.24 19.76
C ASP A 224 11.40 -0.18 19.99
N SER A 225 12.67 -0.55 19.86
CA SER A 225 13.80 0.41 19.91
C SER A 225 14.03 1.12 18.59
N ASP A 226 13.93 0.38 17.49
CA ASP A 226 14.34 0.86 16.17
C ASP A 226 13.26 1.67 15.46
N LEU A 227 11.98 1.44 15.80
CA LEU A 227 10.74 2.12 15.37
C LEU A 227 10.44 2.10 13.87
N TRP A 228 11.45 2.32 13.04
CA TRP A 228 11.38 2.47 11.60
C TRP A 228 12.67 1.99 10.92
N ILE A 229 12.54 1.67 9.64
CA ILE A 229 13.67 1.52 8.72
C ILE A 229 13.60 2.66 7.71
N ARG A 230 14.71 3.36 7.50
CA ARG A 230 14.81 4.46 6.53
C ARG A 230 15.93 4.21 5.53
N SER A 231 15.67 4.49 4.27
CA SER A 231 16.66 4.54 3.18
C SER A 231 16.41 5.79 2.33
N GLY A 232 17.46 6.41 1.79
CA GLY A 232 17.31 7.67 1.06
C GLY A 232 18.59 8.17 0.43
N ASN A 233 18.43 9.11 -0.51
CA ASN A 233 19.49 9.89 -1.15
C ASN A 233 19.07 11.37 -1.23
N GLU A 234 19.76 12.17 -2.04
CA GLU A 234 19.44 13.60 -2.24
C GLU A 234 18.10 13.85 -2.94
N GLN A 235 17.52 12.84 -3.60
CA GLN A 235 16.31 12.99 -4.41
C GLN A 235 15.04 12.56 -3.67
N ALA A 236 15.13 11.49 -2.87
CA ALA A 236 13.99 10.94 -2.15
C ALA A 236 14.42 10.16 -0.91
N VAL A 237 13.48 10.01 0.02
CA VAL A 237 13.62 9.24 1.25
C VAL A 237 12.39 8.35 1.42
N SER A 238 12.63 7.10 1.76
CA SER A 238 11.62 6.15 2.24
C SER A 238 11.83 5.86 3.70
N GLN A 239 10.75 5.91 4.48
CA GLN A 239 10.76 5.49 5.88
C GLN A 239 9.57 4.56 6.15
N PHE A 240 9.85 3.32 6.48
CA PHE A 240 8.86 2.33 6.88
C PHE A 240 8.67 2.42 8.39
N LEU A 241 7.49 2.84 8.82
CA LEU A 241 7.11 2.82 10.23
C LEU A 241 6.68 1.40 10.60
N LEU A 242 7.35 0.79 11.59
CA LEU A 242 7.16 -0.63 11.92
C LEU A 242 6.74 -0.86 13.39
N HIS A 243 6.55 0.22 14.15
CA HIS A 243 6.04 0.20 15.52
C HIS A 243 5.16 1.43 15.80
N GLY A 244 4.06 1.25 16.54
CA GLY A 244 3.15 2.33 16.93
C GLY A 244 1.71 1.85 17.16
N LYS A 245 0.85 2.75 17.67
CA LYS A 245 -0.53 2.46 18.14
C LYS A 245 -1.46 1.79 17.12
N GLU A 246 -1.20 1.94 15.82
CA GLU A 246 -2.03 1.39 14.74
C GLU A 246 -1.22 0.50 13.78
N ILE A 247 -0.02 0.08 14.19
CA ILE A 247 0.86 -0.76 13.38
C ILE A 247 0.92 -2.15 14.00
N THR A 248 0.50 -3.16 13.25
CA THR A 248 0.77 -4.55 13.60
C THR A 248 2.27 -4.78 13.51
N GLN A 249 2.92 -4.97 14.66
CA GLN A 249 4.36 -5.15 14.70
C GLN A 249 4.76 -6.43 13.95
N PRO A 250 5.73 -6.36 13.00
CA PRO A 250 6.25 -7.53 12.34
C PRO A 250 7.01 -8.42 13.33
N GLU A 251 6.86 -9.74 13.18
CA GLU A 251 7.62 -10.74 13.95
C GLU A 251 9.12 -10.67 13.62
N GLN A 252 9.46 -10.32 12.38
CA GLN A 252 10.84 -10.14 11.95
C GLN A 252 10.92 -9.09 10.85
N VAL A 253 11.95 -8.25 10.92
CA VAL A 253 12.36 -7.33 9.85
C VAL A 253 13.77 -7.70 9.44
N SER A 254 14.04 -7.77 8.14
CA SER A 254 15.36 -8.14 7.65
C SER A 254 15.78 -7.22 6.52
N LEU A 255 17.00 -6.68 6.64
CA LEU A 255 17.71 -5.93 5.62
C LEU A 255 18.76 -6.88 5.04
N GLY A 256 18.74 -7.09 3.73
CA GLY A 256 19.61 -8.06 3.09
C GLY A 256 19.79 -7.76 1.62
N ASN A 257 20.84 -8.31 1.02
CA ASN A 257 21.01 -8.29 -0.42
C ASN A 257 19.88 -9.07 -1.09
N LYS A 258 19.60 -8.76 -2.36
CA LYS A 258 18.53 -9.37 -3.16
C LYS A 258 18.53 -10.89 -3.06
N ASP A 259 19.67 -11.54 -3.25
CA ASP A 259 19.81 -12.99 -3.17
C ASP A 259 19.45 -13.55 -1.79
N THR A 260 19.89 -12.89 -0.73
CA THR A 260 19.59 -13.28 0.65
C THR A 260 18.09 -13.29 0.90
N ILE A 261 17.38 -12.27 0.38
CA ILE A 261 15.94 -12.11 0.55
C ILE A 261 15.13 -12.97 -0.44
N ALA A 262 15.66 -13.20 -1.65
CA ALA A 262 15.06 -13.98 -2.72
C ALA A 262 15.18 -15.50 -2.50
N ASN A 263 16.05 -15.94 -1.59
CA ASN A 263 16.11 -17.33 -1.15
C ASN A 263 14.72 -17.87 -0.77
N ALA A 264 14.47 -19.15 -1.08
CA ALA A 264 13.16 -19.80 -0.93
C ALA A 264 12.66 -19.92 0.52
N SER A 265 13.50 -19.58 1.51
CA SER A 265 13.12 -19.60 2.92
C SER A 265 12.08 -18.52 3.25
N TRP A 266 11.08 -18.88 4.06
CA TRP A 266 10.07 -17.92 4.52
C TRP A 266 10.72 -16.76 5.28
N LEU A 267 11.56 -17.10 6.26
CA LEU A 267 12.42 -16.15 6.96
C LEU A 267 13.81 -16.19 6.32
N PRO A 268 14.35 -15.05 5.86
CA PRO A 268 15.67 -15.01 5.24
C PRO A 268 16.76 -15.27 6.28
N SER A 269 17.82 -15.96 5.86
CA SER A 269 19.01 -16.20 6.70
C SER A 269 20.04 -15.10 6.48
N VAL A 270 19.82 -13.97 7.14
CA VAL A 270 20.68 -12.79 7.07
C VAL A 270 22.09 -13.07 7.63
N GLN A 271 23.12 -12.56 6.97
CA GLN A 271 24.50 -12.63 7.44
C GLN A 271 25.00 -11.24 7.88
N GLU A 272 25.06 -10.99 9.20
CA GLU A 272 25.26 -9.63 9.74
C GLU A 272 26.55 -8.91 9.30
N ASN A 273 27.57 -9.67 8.88
CA ASN A 273 28.86 -9.14 8.43
C ASN A 273 28.91 -8.91 6.91
N ARG A 274 27.87 -9.30 6.16
CA ARG A 274 27.83 -9.13 4.71
C ARG A 274 27.44 -7.69 4.39
N SER A 275 28.29 -6.99 3.66
CA SER A 275 28.02 -5.62 3.21
C SER A 275 27.01 -5.57 2.06
N PHE A 276 26.32 -4.44 1.93
CA PHE A 276 25.52 -4.13 0.75
C PHE A 276 26.37 -3.71 -0.47
N THR A 277 27.65 -3.35 -0.30
CA THR A 277 28.52 -2.78 -1.35
C THR A 277 29.61 -3.72 -1.89
N SER A 278 29.59 -5.00 -1.53
CA SER A 278 30.61 -5.94 -2.02
C SER A 278 30.56 -6.10 -3.55
N VAL A 279 31.68 -6.43 -4.21
CA VAL A 279 31.71 -6.73 -5.66
C VAL A 279 30.71 -7.86 -6.02
N LEU A 280 30.44 -8.77 -5.07
CA LEU A 280 29.42 -9.82 -5.17
C LEU A 280 27.98 -9.32 -4.99
N SER A 281 27.74 -8.12 -4.46
CA SER A 281 26.38 -7.54 -4.38
C SER A 281 26.04 -6.70 -5.62
N PHE A 282 27.02 -6.11 -6.30
CA PHE A 282 26.81 -5.43 -7.59
C PHE A 282 26.43 -6.38 -8.73
N GLU A 283 26.90 -7.63 -8.71
CA GLU A 283 26.46 -8.65 -9.68
C GLU A 283 25.04 -9.17 -9.40
N ASN A 284 24.44 -8.77 -8.28
CA ASN A 284 23.14 -9.22 -7.80
C ASN A 284 22.10 -8.09 -7.68
N SER A 285 22.41 -6.87 -8.12
CA SER A 285 21.46 -5.75 -8.26
C SER A 285 20.58 -5.92 -9.50
#